data_AF-X1HVD2-F1
#
_entry.id   AF-X1HVD2-F1
#
_cell.length_a   1.000
_cell.length_b   1.000
_cell.length_c   1.000
_cell.angle_alpha   90.00
_cell.angle_beta   90.00
_cell.angle_gamma   90.00
#
_symmetry.space_group_name_H-M   'P 1'
#
loop_
_entity.id
_entity.type
_entity.pdbx_description
1 polymer ?
#
loop_
_entity_poly.entity_id
_entity_poly.type
_entity_poly.pdbx_seq_one_letter_code
_entity_poly.pdbx_strand_id
1 'polypeptide(L)'
;TTTGVEGYRTEDIYRHLWRKDNIRFISFEPLLKLPYCYGEKIDWVIIGGLTGHKYNRPDRVIKGLILWHRCREIPIFIKPNLKWEQKIQEFPKIKEEK
;
A
#
# COMPACT_ATOMS: atom_id res chain seq x y z
N THR A 1 -1.41 -6.38 -28.98
CA THR A 1 -0.40 -5.39 -28.54
C THR A 1 -0.18 -5.57 -27.06
N THR A 2 0.92 -6.21 -26.68
CA THR A 2 1.24 -6.54 -25.28
C THR A 2 1.73 -5.27 -24.59
N THR A 3 0.96 -4.73 -23.65
CA THR A 3 1.41 -3.67 -22.74
C THR A 3 2.52 -4.25 -21.86
N GLY A 4 3.77 -4.03 -22.24
CA GLY A 4 4.94 -4.42 -21.46
C GLY A 4 4.93 -3.68 -20.13
N VAL A 5 5.00 -4.43 -19.04
CA VAL A 5 5.34 -3.87 -17.73
C VAL A 5 6.83 -3.55 -17.80
N GLU A 6 7.18 -2.28 -18.00
CA GLU A 6 8.57 -1.84 -17.85
C GLU A 6 8.97 -1.92 -16.38
N GLY A 7 9.94 -2.77 -16.07
CA GLY A 7 10.57 -2.81 -14.76
C GLY A 7 11.60 -1.68 -14.65
N TYR A 8 11.40 -0.77 -13.71
CA TYR A 8 12.35 0.31 -13.43
C TYR A 8 13.52 -0.18 -12.57
N ARG A 9 14.74 0.26 -12.87
CA ARG A 9 15.91 0.05 -12.00
C ARG A 9 15.72 0.83 -10.70
N THR A 10 16.30 0.33 -9.61
CA THR A 10 16.15 0.90 -8.26
C THR A 10 16.47 2.40 -8.22
N GLU A 11 17.47 2.85 -8.97
CA GLU A 11 17.86 4.26 -9.11
C GLU A 11 16.81 5.13 -9.81
N ASP A 12 16.08 4.59 -10.79
CA ASP A 12 15.01 5.31 -11.52
C ASP A 12 13.76 5.50 -10.65
N ILE A 13 13.51 4.53 -9.76
CA ILE A 13 12.52 4.63 -8.69
C ILE A 13 12.91 5.77 -7.74
N TYR A 14 14.16 5.83 -7.28
CA TYR A 14 14.62 6.91 -6.39
C TYR A 14 14.47 8.32 -6.99
N ARG A 15 14.71 8.48 -8.31
CA ARG A 15 14.52 9.76 -9.00
C ARG A 15 13.04 10.17 -9.11
N HIS A 16 12.14 9.21 -9.36
CA HIS A 16 10.70 9.47 -9.38
C HIS A 16 10.11 9.72 -7.98
N LEU A 17 10.68 9.10 -6.95
CA LEU A 17 10.30 9.29 -5.54
C LEU A 17 10.65 10.67 -4.97
N TRP A 18 11.51 11.45 -5.64
CA TRP A 18 11.94 12.77 -5.18
C TRP A 18 11.11 13.95 -5.74
N ARG A 19 10.15 13.68 -6.64
CA ARG A 19 9.16 14.68 -7.05
C ARG A 19 8.12 14.86 -5.93
N LYS A 20 8.00 16.08 -5.41
CA LYS A 20 7.06 16.47 -4.34
C LYS A 20 5.59 16.19 -4.70
N ASP A 21 5.27 16.09 -6.00
CA ASP A 21 3.92 15.87 -6.52
C ASP A 21 3.54 14.40 -6.67
N ASN A 22 4.47 13.47 -6.41
CA ASN A 22 4.20 12.03 -6.56
C ASN A 22 3.72 11.42 -5.25
N ILE A 23 2.48 10.90 -5.25
CA ILE A 23 1.95 10.05 -4.19
C ILE A 23 2.82 8.80 -4.09
N ARG A 24 3.44 8.58 -2.92
CA ARG A 24 4.22 7.35 -2.65
C ARG A 24 3.32 6.35 -1.99
N PHE A 25 3.09 5.22 -2.66
CA PHE A 25 2.26 4.15 -2.11
C PHE A 25 3.00 2.84 -2.02
N ILE A 26 2.56 1.97 -1.10
CA ILE A 26 2.97 0.57 -1.06
C ILE A 26 1.73 -0.31 -1.19
N SER A 27 1.81 -1.35 -2.03
CA SER A 27 0.79 -2.39 -2.14
C SER A 27 1.28 -3.73 -1.60
N PHE A 28 0.48 -4.38 -0.75
CA PHE A 28 0.72 -5.73 -0.22
C PHE A 28 -0.29 -6.73 -0.77
N GLU A 29 0.15 -7.63 -1.65
CA GLU A 29 -0.75 -8.56 -2.37
C GLU A 29 -0.11 -9.96 -2.54
N PRO A 30 -0.27 -10.90 -1.58
CA PRO A 30 -0.88 -10.77 -0.26
C PRO A 30 0.11 -10.29 0.82
N LEU A 31 -0.43 -9.71 1.91
CA LEU A 31 0.37 -9.39 3.09
C LEU A 31 0.70 -10.67 3.89
N LEU A 32 1.90 -11.22 3.67
CA LEU A 32 2.33 -12.48 4.30
C LEU A 32 2.94 -12.29 5.70
N LYS A 33 3.63 -11.17 5.93
CA LYS A 33 4.34 -10.84 7.17
C LYS A 33 4.35 -9.33 7.38
N LEU A 34 4.47 -8.88 8.62
CA LEU A 34 4.74 -7.47 8.92
C LEU A 34 6.12 -7.09 8.36
N PRO A 35 6.23 -6.04 7.54
CA PRO A 35 7.52 -5.48 7.21
C PRO A 35 8.18 -4.90 8.46
N TYR A 36 9.47 -5.18 8.62
CA TYR A 36 10.28 -4.78 9.77
C TYR A 36 10.58 -3.27 9.80
N CYS A 37 10.47 -2.60 8.66
CA CYS A 37 10.63 -1.15 8.57
C CYS A 37 9.68 -0.60 7.51
N TYR A 38 8.92 0.42 7.90
CA TYR A 38 8.21 1.28 6.96
C TYR A 38 8.75 2.68 7.11
N GLY A 39 9.29 3.21 6.02
CA GLY A 39 9.91 4.53 6.01
C GLY A 39 8.88 5.63 6.25
N GLU A 40 9.36 6.74 6.80
CA GLU A 40 8.62 8.00 7.11
C GLU A 40 8.08 8.73 5.86
N LYS A 41 8.01 8.04 4.73
CA LYS A 41 7.90 8.62 3.39
C LYS A 41 6.84 7.90 2.55
N ILE A 42 5.77 7.42 3.17
CA ILE A 42 4.64 6.77 2.48
C ILE A 42 3.40 7.62 2.68
N ASP A 43 2.69 7.89 1.59
CA ASP A 43 1.49 8.71 1.57
C ASP A 43 0.22 7.87 1.44
N TRP A 44 0.34 6.58 1.09
CA TRP A 44 -0.81 5.68 0.92
C TRP A 44 -0.43 4.20 1.03
N VAL A 45 -1.31 3.36 1.58
CA VAL A 45 -1.11 1.90 1.61
C VAL A 45 -2.29 1.16 1.01
N ILE A 46 -1.99 0.14 0.21
CA ILE A 46 -2.96 -0.76 -0.42
C ILE A 46 -2.72 -2.18 0.10
N ILE A 47 -3.79 -2.89 0.48
CA ILE A 47 -3.73 -4.29 0.93
C ILE A 47 -4.70 -5.12 0.10
N GLY A 48 -4.22 -6.18 -0.53
CA GLY A 48 -5.04 -7.14 -1.26
C GLY A 48 -4.81 -8.58 -0.85
N GLY A 49 -5.75 -9.44 -1.23
CA GLY A 49 -5.66 -10.89 -1.03
C GLY A 49 -5.04 -11.60 -2.24
N LEU A 50 -4.65 -12.85 -2.04
CA LEU A 50 -4.27 -13.73 -3.15
C LEU A 50 -5.54 -14.26 -3.82
N THR A 51 -5.72 -13.99 -5.10
CA THR A 51 -6.86 -14.51 -5.89
C THR A 51 -6.68 -16.00 -6.16
N GLY A 52 -7.77 -16.79 -6.09
CA GLY A 52 -7.75 -18.21 -6.46
C GLY A 52 -7.23 -19.20 -5.41
N HIS A 53 -6.70 -18.72 -4.28
CA HIS A 53 -6.23 -19.58 -3.19
C HIS A 53 -6.91 -19.27 -1.86
N LYS A 54 -7.23 -20.31 -1.09
CA LYS A 54 -7.62 -20.17 0.34
C LYS A 54 -6.37 -19.86 1.14
N TYR A 55 -5.93 -18.61 1.14
CA TYR A 55 -4.86 -18.15 1.99
C TYR A 55 -5.42 -17.76 3.37
N ASN A 56 -4.82 -18.31 4.43
CA ASN A 56 -5.07 -17.83 5.79
C ASN A 56 -4.41 -16.46 5.94
N ARG A 57 -5.20 -15.41 5.74
CA ARG A 57 -4.75 -14.03 5.94
C ARG A 57 -4.35 -13.83 7.41
N PRO A 58 -3.23 -13.16 7.68
CA PRO A 58 -2.81 -12.89 9.05
C PRO A 58 -3.58 -11.69 9.61
N ASP A 59 -4.79 -11.91 10.14
CA ASP A 59 -5.69 -10.84 10.65
C ASP A 59 -5.00 -9.93 11.68
N ARG A 60 -4.15 -10.50 12.54
CA ARG A 60 -3.36 -9.74 13.52
C ARG A 60 -2.39 -8.77 12.84
N VAL A 61 -1.78 -9.17 11.73
CA VAL A 61 -0.84 -8.35 10.95
C VAL A 61 -1.59 -7.21 10.26
N ILE A 62 -2.74 -7.52 9.64
CA ILE A 62 -3.58 -6.51 8.98
C ILE A 62 -4.11 -5.51 10.01
N LYS A 63 -4.61 -5.97 11.16
CA LYS A 63 -5.06 -5.09 12.26
C LYS A 63 -3.94 -4.19 12.77
N GLY A 64 -2.75 -4.74 13.01
CA GLY A 64 -1.58 -3.97 13.42
C GLY A 64 -1.21 -2.90 12.41
N LEU A 65 -1.29 -3.22 11.12
CA LEU A 65 -1.02 -2.28 10.04
C LEU A 65 -2.09 -1.18 9.98
N ILE A 66 -3.37 -1.52 10.10
CA ILE A 66 -4.47 -0.55 10.16
C ILE A 66 -4.27 0.44 11.30
N LEU A 67 -3.99 -0.06 12.51
CA LEU A 67 -3.78 0.79 13.68
C LEU A 67 -2.57 1.72 13.50
N TRP A 68 -1.44 1.20 13.02
CA TRP A 68 -0.21 1.98 12.82
C TRP A 68 -0.38 3.14 11.83
N HIS A 69 -1.12 2.91 10.74
CA HIS A 69 -1.37 3.91 9.71
C HIS A 69 -2.42 4.94 10.16
N ARG A 70 -3.46 4.51 10.88
CA ARG A 70 -4.44 5.43 11.48
C ARG A 70 -3.78 6.40 12.46
N CYS A 71 -2.84 5.93 13.29
CA CYS A 71 -2.05 6.81 14.17
C CYS A 71 -1.19 7.84 13.44
N ARG A 72 -0.92 7.64 12.15
CA ARG A 72 -0.09 8.52 11.30
C ARG A 72 -0.89 9.28 10.26
N GLU A 73 -2.22 9.14 10.28
CA GLU A 73 -3.12 9.72 9.28
C GLU A 73 -2.76 9.33 7.84
N ILE A 74 -2.15 8.16 7.65
CA ILE A 74 -1.85 7.63 6.32
C ILE A 74 -3.06 6.81 5.86
N PRO A 75 -3.67 7.13 4.70
CA PRO A 75 -4.84 6.43 4.20
C PRO A 75 -4.53 4.99 3.84
N ILE A 76 -5.52 4.12 4.04
CA ILE A 76 -5.45 2.71 3.68
C ILE A 76 -6.55 2.33 2.69
N PHE A 77 -6.19 1.56 1.68
CA PHE A 77 -7.11 0.96 0.74
C PHE A 77 -7.05 -0.57 0.82
N ILE A 78 -8.14 -1.20 1.23
CA ILE A 78 -8.28 -2.66 1.24
C ILE A 78 -9.05 -3.11 0.00
N LYS A 79 -8.40 -3.92 -0.84
CA LYS A 79 -9.01 -4.50 -2.03
C LYS A 79 -10.07 -5.55 -1.64
N PRO A 80 -11.18 -5.65 -2.39
CA PRO A 80 -12.25 -6.61 -2.11
C PRO A 80 -11.78 -8.08 -2.06
N ASN A 81 -10.75 -8.42 -2.82
CA ASN A 81 -10.20 -9.78 -2.88
C ASN A 81 -9.55 -10.24 -1.55
N LEU A 82 -9.27 -9.33 -0.61
CA LEU A 82 -8.83 -9.68 0.75
C LEU A 82 -9.97 -10.22 1.63
N LYS A 83 -11.23 -9.99 1.25
CA LYS A 83 -12.43 -10.35 2.03
C LYS A 83 -12.36 -9.88 3.49
N TRP A 84 -11.91 -8.64 3.70
CA TRP A 84 -11.86 -8.01 5.01
C TRP A 84 -13.28 -7.68 5.50
N GLU A 85 -13.50 -7.78 6.82
CA GLU A 85 -14.82 -7.61 7.44
C GLU A 85 -15.41 -6.20 7.24
N GLN A 86 -14.55 -5.19 7.21
CA GLN A 86 -14.93 -3.79 7.05
C GLN A 86 -14.45 -3.24 5.70
N LYS A 87 -15.27 -2.41 5.05
CA LYS A 87 -14.84 -1.70 3.86
C LYS A 87 -13.96 -0.51 4.25
N ILE A 88 -12.66 -0.59 3.94
CA ILE A 88 -11.69 0.49 4.15
C ILE A 88 -11.12 0.85 2.78
N GLN A 89 -11.48 2.02 2.24
CA GLN A 89 -11.10 2.49 0.90
C GLN A 89 -10.80 3.99 0.95
N GLU A 90 -9.74 4.34 1.68
CA GLU A 90 -9.29 5.70 1.88
C GLU A 90 -8.25 6.07 0.81
N PHE A 91 -8.22 7.35 0.43
CA PHE A 91 -7.34 7.87 -0.63
C PHE A 91 -6.43 8.98 -0.08
N PRO A 92 -5.19 9.11 -0.60
CA PRO A 92 -4.28 10.19 -0.25
C PRO A 92 -4.88 11.54 -0.64
N LYS A 93 -4.75 12.51 0.27
CA LYS A 93 -5.02 13.92 -0.06
C LYS A 93 -3.90 14.40 -0.98
N ILE A 94 -4.26 15.00 -2.10
CA ILE A 94 -3.31 15.76 -2.92
C ILE A 94 -2.84 16.91 -2.03
N LYS A 95 -1.54 17.01 -1.76
CA LYS A 95 -0.99 18.17 -1.04
C LYS A 95 -1.03 19.34 -2.01
N GLU A 96 -2.04 20.21 -1.88
CA GLU A 96 -2.03 21.50 -2.54
C GLU A 96 -0.86 22.32 -1.96
N GLU A 97 0.07 22.76 -2.81
CA GLU A 97 1.13 23.67 -2.38
C GLU A 97 0.50 25.00 -1.91
N LYS A 98 0.87 25.42 -0.70
CA LYS A 98 0.65 26.79 -0.22
C LYS A 98 1.83 27.66 -0.60
#